data_AF-A0A2D8WWJ6-F1
#
_entry.id   AF-A0A2D8WWJ6-F1
#
_cell.length_a   1.000
_cell.length_b   1.000
_cell.length_c   1.000
_cell.angle_alpha   90.00
_cell.angle_beta   90.00
_cell.angle_gamma   90.00
#
_symmetry.space_group_name_H-M   'P 1'
#
loop_
_entity.id
_entity.type
_entity.pdbx_description
1 polymer ?
#
loop_
_entity_poly.entity_id
_entity_poly.type
_entity_poly.pdbx_seq_one_letter_code
_entity_poly.pdbx_strand_id
1 'polypeptide(L)'
;MPTTPQGWAIRLTQILSLHQAAHGLPRFPVDVAALAQDFSLQVFPEAPISMVGGLHLSKGVEGMLMTRPDGSGEWGIIFNESIRSAGRRNFTLAHELGHYLLHRQDHPGGLQCTNRNMADWDGARNRIEAEANTFASYLLMPLDDFRAQIKGRAIDIDVMTELADRYAVSLTAAILKWMTITDKRAMIVVGKEGFIDWAWSSQPLLRSGIFYAARQTVIELPARSLAAREVD
;
A
#
# COMPACT_ATOMS: atom_id res chain seq x y z
N MET A 1 10.92 -14.92 14.14
CA MET A 1 9.92 -14.27 13.28
C MET A 1 10.63 -13.61 12.10
N PRO A 2 9.95 -13.33 10.96
CA PRO A 2 10.54 -12.51 9.89
C PRO A 2 11.04 -11.17 10.43
N THR A 3 12.10 -10.64 9.82
CA THR A 3 12.72 -9.35 10.21
C THR A 3 12.59 -8.29 9.13
N THR A 4 11.98 -8.63 7.99
CA THR A 4 11.81 -7.71 6.85
C THR A 4 10.32 -7.52 6.54
N PRO A 5 9.93 -6.36 5.97
CA PRO A 5 8.56 -6.11 5.54
C PRO A 5 8.04 -7.17 4.56
N GLN A 6 8.85 -7.52 3.56
CA GLN A 6 8.50 -8.54 2.57
C GLN A 6 8.38 -9.91 3.23
N GLY A 7 9.26 -10.27 4.16
CA GLY A 7 9.21 -11.54 4.87
C GLY A 7 7.93 -11.70 5.70
N TRP A 8 7.49 -10.65 6.37
CA TRP A 8 6.21 -10.63 7.09
C TRP A 8 5.03 -10.75 6.14
N ALA A 9 4.98 -9.95 5.08
CA ALA A 9 3.89 -10.01 4.11
C ALA A 9 3.81 -11.39 3.44
N ILE A 10 4.93 -11.95 2.98
CA ILE A 10 4.98 -13.28 2.35
C ILE A 10 4.49 -14.37 3.31
N ARG A 11 4.88 -14.31 4.59
CA ARG A 11 4.39 -15.28 5.59
C ARG A 11 2.86 -15.23 5.71
N LEU A 12 2.28 -14.04 5.83
CA LEU A 12 0.83 -13.88 5.92
C LEU A 12 0.13 -14.32 4.65
N THR A 13 0.68 -13.98 3.48
CA THR A 13 0.07 -14.35 2.20
C THR A 13 0.09 -15.85 1.96
N GLN A 14 1.13 -16.57 2.44
CA GLN A 14 1.18 -18.03 2.42
C GLN A 14 0.12 -18.65 3.33
N ILE A 15 -0.03 -18.14 4.56
CA ILE A 15 -1.06 -18.61 5.51
C ILE A 15 -2.45 -18.42 4.90
N LEU A 16 -2.75 -17.22 4.38
CA LEU A 16 -4.01 -16.91 3.71
C LEU A 16 -4.28 -17.86 2.55
N SER A 17 -3.28 -18.06 1.67
CA SER A 17 -3.45 -18.92 0.49
C SER A 17 -3.76 -20.37 0.86
N LEU A 18 -3.10 -20.91 1.90
CA LEU A 18 -3.37 -22.26 2.40
C LEU A 18 -4.77 -22.36 3.02
N HIS A 19 -5.14 -21.41 3.87
CA HIS A 19 -6.45 -21.38 4.52
C HIS A 19 -7.58 -21.28 3.49
N GLN A 20 -7.50 -20.32 2.58
CA GLN A 20 -8.54 -20.12 1.58
C GLN A 20 -8.65 -21.30 0.61
N ALA A 21 -7.53 -21.91 0.21
CA ALA A 21 -7.54 -23.13 -0.60
C ALA A 21 -8.20 -24.31 0.13
N ALA A 22 -7.92 -24.49 1.43
CA ALA A 22 -8.51 -25.55 2.24
C ALA A 22 -10.03 -25.39 2.44
N HIS A 23 -10.53 -24.15 2.41
CA HIS A 23 -11.94 -23.82 2.64
C HIS A 23 -12.71 -23.42 1.38
N GLY A 24 -12.08 -23.43 0.20
CA GLY A 24 -12.71 -23.01 -1.06
C GLY A 24 -13.11 -21.52 -1.10
N LEU A 25 -12.42 -20.68 -0.32
CA LEU A 25 -12.69 -19.25 -0.22
C LEU A 25 -11.89 -18.46 -1.28
N PRO A 26 -12.38 -17.29 -1.74
CA PRO A 26 -11.62 -16.44 -2.63
C PRO A 26 -10.35 -15.90 -1.95
N ARG A 27 -9.26 -15.81 -2.71
CA ARG A 27 -7.97 -15.31 -2.21
C ARG A 27 -7.93 -13.78 -2.02
N PHE A 28 -8.68 -13.05 -2.85
CA PHE A 28 -8.70 -11.59 -2.90
C PHE A 28 -10.14 -11.06 -2.99
N PRO A 29 -10.39 -9.82 -2.50
CA PRO A 29 -9.45 -8.95 -1.79
C PRO A 29 -9.05 -9.49 -0.41
N VAL A 30 -7.95 -8.98 0.16
CA VAL A 30 -7.53 -9.36 1.51
C VAL A 30 -8.39 -8.61 2.53
N ASP A 31 -9.08 -9.34 3.41
CA ASP A 31 -9.69 -8.75 4.61
C ASP A 31 -8.60 -8.48 5.65
N VAL A 32 -8.04 -7.27 5.58
CA VAL A 32 -6.93 -6.87 6.45
C VAL A 32 -7.36 -6.77 7.91
N ALA A 33 -8.61 -6.39 8.18
CA ALA A 33 -9.11 -6.23 9.54
C ALA A 33 -9.22 -7.59 10.22
N ALA A 34 -9.88 -8.56 9.59
CA ALA A 34 -9.99 -9.92 10.10
C ALA A 34 -8.60 -10.56 10.24
N LEU A 35 -7.74 -10.42 9.22
CA LEU A 35 -6.37 -10.91 9.28
C LEU A 35 -5.59 -10.33 10.47
N ALA A 36 -5.68 -9.01 10.68
CA ALA A 36 -4.96 -8.34 11.75
C ALA A 36 -5.41 -8.88 13.12
N GLN A 37 -6.72 -9.01 13.34
CA GLN A 37 -7.27 -9.50 14.61
C GLN A 37 -6.92 -10.98 14.85
N ASP A 38 -7.22 -11.85 13.88
CA ASP A 38 -7.02 -13.29 14.04
C ASP A 38 -5.54 -13.66 14.17
N PHE A 39 -4.69 -13.08 13.32
CA PHE A 39 -3.27 -13.39 13.33
C PHE A 39 -2.60 -12.90 14.61
N SER A 40 -2.87 -11.66 15.01
CA SER A 40 -2.24 -11.08 16.21
C SER A 40 -2.69 -11.81 17.48
N LEU A 41 -3.96 -12.20 17.59
CA LEU A 41 -4.45 -12.98 18.73
C LEU A 41 -3.76 -14.34 18.86
N GLN A 42 -3.59 -15.05 17.75
CA GLN A 42 -2.96 -16.37 17.76
C GLN A 42 -1.44 -16.33 17.99
N VAL A 43 -0.78 -15.29 17.50
CA VAL A 43 0.68 -15.23 17.44
C VAL A 43 1.28 -14.35 18.54
N PHE A 44 0.55 -13.34 19.01
CA PHE A 44 0.94 -12.38 20.02
C PHE A 44 -0.20 -12.18 21.04
N PRO A 45 -0.61 -13.22 21.78
CA PRO A 45 -1.76 -13.16 22.69
C PRO A 45 -1.63 -12.13 23.81
N GLU A 46 -0.41 -11.72 24.15
CA GLU A 46 -0.13 -10.67 25.16
C GLU A 46 -0.24 -9.24 24.60
N ALA A 47 -0.35 -9.09 23.28
CA ALA A 47 -0.44 -7.80 22.62
C ALA A 47 -1.33 -7.84 21.36
N PRO A 48 -2.53 -8.43 21.40
CA PRO A 48 -3.32 -8.66 20.20
C PRO A 48 -3.88 -7.35 19.65
N ILE A 49 -4.11 -7.29 18.34
CA ILE A 49 -4.95 -6.26 17.73
C ILE A 49 -6.39 -6.69 17.96
N SER A 50 -7.09 -5.99 18.82
CA SER A 50 -8.49 -6.33 19.17
C SER A 50 -9.49 -5.34 18.59
N MET A 51 -9.02 -4.17 18.14
CA MET A 51 -9.86 -3.13 17.55
C MET A 51 -9.35 -2.73 16.17
N VAL A 52 -10.21 -2.78 15.17
CA VAL A 52 -9.96 -2.21 13.85
C VAL A 52 -11.17 -1.36 13.47
N GLY A 53 -10.97 -0.07 13.19
CA GLY A 53 -12.11 0.82 12.99
C GLY A 53 -11.79 2.17 12.35
N GLY A 54 -12.85 2.82 11.85
CA GLY A 54 -12.80 4.19 11.37
C GLY A 54 -12.99 5.17 12.51
N LEU A 55 -12.23 6.27 12.50
CA LEU A 55 -12.53 7.46 13.32
C LEU A 55 -12.36 8.74 12.49
N HIS A 56 -13.01 9.81 12.91
CA HIS A 56 -12.72 11.15 12.41
C HIS A 56 -11.40 11.65 13.01
N LEU A 57 -10.31 11.52 12.25
CA LEU A 57 -8.99 11.99 12.65
C LEU A 57 -8.73 13.42 12.14
N SER A 58 -7.74 14.09 12.74
CA SER A 58 -7.34 15.43 12.33
C SER A 58 -6.88 15.48 10.87
N LYS A 59 -7.01 16.65 10.24
CA LYS A 59 -6.72 16.83 8.81
C LYS A 59 -5.30 16.41 8.48
N GLY A 60 -5.17 15.50 7.50
CA GLY A 60 -3.88 15.01 7.00
C GLY A 60 -3.40 13.70 7.63
N VAL A 61 -4.03 13.27 8.73
CA VAL A 61 -3.81 11.95 9.33
C VAL A 61 -4.66 10.93 8.60
N GLU A 62 -4.07 9.83 8.15
CA GLU A 62 -4.79 8.80 7.42
C GLU A 62 -4.99 7.53 8.24
N GLY A 63 -4.00 7.17 9.06
CA GLY A 63 -4.05 5.98 9.89
C GLY A 63 -3.32 6.18 11.21
N MET A 64 -3.59 5.28 12.14
CA MET A 64 -2.94 5.25 13.44
C MET A 64 -2.92 3.82 13.99
N LEU A 65 -1.74 3.40 14.43
CA LEU A 65 -1.56 2.25 15.31
C LEU A 65 -1.50 2.76 16.74
N MET A 66 -2.29 2.19 17.65
CA MET A 66 -2.31 2.63 19.04
C MET A 66 -2.46 1.47 20.01
N THR A 67 -1.97 1.67 21.24
CA THR A 67 -2.29 0.79 22.36
C THR A 67 -3.62 1.17 22.97
N ARG A 68 -4.32 0.20 23.56
CA ARG A 68 -5.57 0.48 24.27
C ARG A 68 -5.27 1.26 25.56
N PRO A 69 -5.99 2.35 25.85
CA PRO A 69 -5.72 3.19 27.03
C PRO A 69 -6.01 2.51 28.38
N ASP A 70 -6.72 1.38 28.39
CA ASP A 70 -7.13 0.67 29.61
C ASP A 70 -6.01 -0.18 30.26
N GLY A 71 -4.81 -0.19 29.65
CA GLY A 71 -3.67 -0.93 30.17
C GLY A 71 -3.71 -2.43 29.90
N SER A 72 -4.64 -2.92 29.07
CA SER A 72 -4.75 -4.33 28.69
C SER A 72 -3.57 -4.88 27.88
N GLY A 73 -2.70 -4.02 27.33
CA GLY A 73 -1.64 -4.40 26.41
C GLY A 73 -2.12 -4.64 24.97
N GLU A 74 -3.42 -4.55 24.73
CA GLU A 74 -4.02 -4.72 23.41
C GLU A 74 -3.77 -3.52 22.49
N TRP A 75 -3.83 -3.77 21.18
CA TRP A 75 -3.58 -2.80 20.12
C TRP A 75 -4.83 -2.54 19.29
N GLY A 76 -4.86 -1.36 18.68
CA GLY A 76 -5.89 -0.94 17.74
C GLY A 76 -5.29 -0.37 16.46
N ILE A 77 -5.93 -0.68 15.34
CA ILE A 77 -5.69 -0.04 14.05
C ILE A 77 -6.86 0.89 13.74
N ILE A 78 -6.57 2.17 13.54
CA ILE A 78 -7.55 3.18 13.18
C ILE A 78 -7.23 3.72 11.78
N PHE A 79 -8.26 3.90 10.95
CA PHE A 79 -8.16 4.68 9.71
C PHE A 79 -9.07 5.91 9.77
N ASN A 80 -8.72 6.96 9.03
CA ASN A 80 -9.53 8.17 8.95
C ASN A 80 -10.77 7.95 8.07
N GLU A 81 -11.96 8.15 8.64
CA GLU A 81 -13.25 7.99 7.91
C GLU A 81 -13.39 8.95 6.72
N SER A 82 -12.65 10.07 6.72
CA SER A 82 -12.63 11.00 5.58
C SER A 82 -11.98 10.42 4.31
N ILE A 83 -11.26 9.30 4.41
CA ILE A 83 -10.71 8.59 3.25
C ILE A 83 -11.89 8.03 2.45
N ARG A 84 -12.15 8.59 1.27
CA ARG A 84 -13.27 8.14 0.41
C ARG A 84 -12.97 6.88 -0.41
N SER A 85 -11.71 6.70 -0.81
CA SER A 85 -11.29 5.55 -1.62
C SER A 85 -11.18 4.30 -0.76
N ALA A 86 -11.94 3.25 -1.10
CA ALA A 86 -11.84 1.94 -0.46
C ALA A 86 -10.42 1.37 -0.58
N GLY A 87 -9.79 1.49 -1.75
CA GLY A 87 -8.40 1.05 -1.96
C GLY A 87 -7.40 1.79 -1.08
N ARG A 88 -7.60 3.10 -0.83
CA ARG A 88 -6.75 3.85 0.12
C ARG A 88 -6.97 3.39 1.55
N ARG A 89 -8.22 3.12 1.98
CA ARG A 89 -8.50 2.55 3.31
C ARG A 89 -7.83 1.20 3.50
N ASN A 90 -7.94 0.31 2.51
CA ASN A 90 -7.31 -1.02 2.55
C ASN A 90 -5.79 -0.91 2.66
N PHE A 91 -5.19 0.03 1.91
CA PHE A 91 -3.77 0.32 2.01
C PHE A 91 -3.39 0.83 3.40
N THR A 92 -4.13 1.79 3.96
CA THR A 92 -3.90 2.30 5.32
C THR A 92 -4.00 1.19 6.36
N LEU A 93 -5.03 0.35 6.32
CA LEU A 93 -5.16 -0.80 7.23
C LEU A 93 -3.94 -1.74 7.14
N ALA A 94 -3.51 -2.07 5.92
CA ALA A 94 -2.36 -2.94 5.71
C ALA A 94 -1.05 -2.28 6.17
N HIS A 95 -0.93 -0.97 5.99
CA HIS A 95 0.20 -0.17 6.43
C HIS A 95 0.31 -0.17 7.97
N GLU A 96 -0.78 0.08 8.69
CA GLU A 96 -0.78 0.03 10.16
C GLU A 96 -0.51 -1.37 10.70
N LEU A 97 -1.01 -2.43 10.03
CA LEU A 97 -0.62 -3.81 10.35
C LEU A 97 0.89 -4.04 10.15
N GLY A 98 1.48 -3.42 9.12
CA GLY A 98 2.92 -3.39 8.94
C GLY A 98 3.64 -2.75 10.14
N HIS A 99 3.16 -1.61 10.62
CA HIS A 99 3.68 -1.00 11.85
C HIS A 99 3.57 -1.91 13.06
N TYR A 100 2.44 -2.60 13.23
CA TYR A 100 2.28 -3.52 14.34
C TYR A 100 3.32 -4.65 14.31
N LEU A 101 3.55 -5.25 13.15
CA LEU A 101 4.46 -6.39 13.02
C LEU A 101 5.94 -6.02 13.08
N LEU A 102 6.30 -4.84 12.55
CA LEU A 102 7.69 -4.41 12.38
C LEU A 102 8.17 -3.47 13.49
N HIS A 103 7.30 -2.61 14.03
CA HIS A 103 7.72 -1.40 14.74
C HIS A 103 7.14 -1.26 16.16
N ARG A 104 6.15 -2.07 16.56
CA ARG A 104 5.44 -1.89 17.84
C ARG A 104 6.33 -1.95 19.09
N GLN A 105 7.43 -2.69 19.04
CA GLN A 105 8.35 -2.85 20.17
C GLN A 105 9.18 -1.58 20.40
N ASP A 106 9.57 -0.91 19.32
CA ASP A 106 10.32 0.34 19.37
C ASP A 106 9.40 1.56 19.59
N HIS A 107 8.10 1.40 19.29
CA HIS A 107 7.08 2.44 19.41
C HIS A 107 5.89 1.99 20.28
N PRO A 108 6.09 1.74 21.59
CA PRO A 108 5.04 1.23 22.49
C PRO A 108 3.88 2.21 22.72
N GLY A 109 4.08 3.50 22.41
CA GLY A 109 3.02 4.52 22.44
C GLY A 109 2.14 4.57 21.18
N GLY A 110 2.41 3.72 20.19
CA GLY A 110 1.75 3.78 18.89
C GLY A 110 2.43 4.71 17.89
N LEU A 111 1.84 4.78 16.69
CA LEU A 111 2.31 5.52 15.53
C LEU A 111 1.12 6.21 14.87
N GLN A 112 1.33 7.46 14.42
CA GLN A 112 0.32 8.24 13.72
C GLN A 112 0.84 8.59 12.32
N CYS A 113 0.15 8.09 11.30
CA CYS A 113 0.64 8.14 9.92
C CYS A 113 -0.14 9.18 9.12
N THR A 114 0.60 10.11 8.51
CA THR A 114 0.02 11.18 7.67
C THR A 114 0.09 10.81 6.19
N ASN A 115 -0.78 11.42 5.37
CA ASN A 115 -0.74 11.22 3.92
C ASN A 115 0.65 11.52 3.34
N ARG A 116 1.32 12.58 3.83
CA ARG A 116 2.68 12.95 3.40
C ARG A 116 3.71 11.87 3.69
N ASN A 117 3.60 11.20 4.83
CA ASN A 117 4.50 10.12 5.18
C ASN A 117 4.25 8.87 4.31
N MET A 118 2.98 8.50 4.13
CA MET A 118 2.60 7.36 3.30
C MET A 118 2.94 7.55 1.81
N ALA A 119 3.02 8.79 1.33
CA ALA A 119 3.41 9.11 -0.04
C ALA A 119 4.93 9.07 -0.29
N ASP A 120 5.77 8.96 0.75
CA ASP A 120 7.22 8.96 0.65
C ASP A 120 7.79 7.56 0.36
N TRP A 121 7.62 7.10 -0.88
CA TRP A 121 8.05 5.76 -1.31
C TRP A 121 9.57 5.57 -1.42
N ASP A 122 10.34 6.65 -1.51
CA ASP A 122 11.81 6.60 -1.66
C ASP A 122 12.54 6.40 -0.33
N GLY A 123 11.83 6.49 0.80
CA GLY A 123 12.35 6.28 2.14
C GLY A 123 13.43 7.29 2.56
N ALA A 124 13.63 8.36 1.79
CA ALA A 124 14.68 9.34 2.04
C ALA A 124 14.44 10.13 3.34
N ARG A 125 13.19 10.19 3.83
CA ARG A 125 12.82 10.94 5.03
C ARG A 125 12.31 10.08 6.17
N ASN A 126 11.72 8.90 5.90
CA ASN A 126 11.20 8.03 6.97
C ASN A 126 11.24 6.53 6.60
N ARG A 127 12.27 5.82 7.08
CA ARG A 127 12.46 4.37 6.85
C ARG A 127 11.27 3.53 7.36
N ILE A 128 10.73 3.86 8.53
CA ILE A 128 9.65 3.13 9.19
C ILE A 128 8.38 3.13 8.31
N GLU A 129 8.05 4.28 7.74
CA GLU A 129 6.90 4.44 6.82
C GLU A 129 7.14 3.69 5.50
N ALA A 130 8.35 3.75 4.96
CA ALA A 130 8.72 3.01 3.75
C ALA A 130 8.64 1.50 3.94
N GLU A 131 9.04 1.01 5.12
CA GLU A 131 8.91 -0.40 5.51
C GLU A 131 7.43 -0.81 5.63
N ALA A 132 6.58 -0.01 6.28
CA ALA A 132 5.14 -0.24 6.36
C ALA A 132 4.46 -0.20 4.98
N ASN A 133 4.82 0.75 4.11
CA ASN A 133 4.37 0.83 2.72
C ASN A 133 4.77 -0.42 1.91
N THR A 134 6.00 -0.90 2.11
CA THR A 134 6.50 -2.12 1.46
C THR A 134 5.71 -3.33 1.92
N PHE A 135 5.48 -3.48 3.24
CA PHE A 135 4.64 -4.53 3.78
C PHE A 135 3.23 -4.50 3.18
N ALA A 136 2.56 -3.34 3.22
CA ALA A 136 1.19 -3.18 2.69
C ALA A 136 1.10 -3.57 1.21
N SER A 137 2.04 -3.10 0.39
CA SER A 137 2.13 -3.43 -1.03
C SER A 137 2.32 -4.93 -1.29
N TYR A 138 3.10 -5.63 -0.46
CA TYR A 138 3.33 -7.07 -0.60
C TYR A 138 2.17 -7.92 -0.06
N LEU A 139 1.49 -7.45 0.98
CA LEU A 139 0.33 -8.14 1.55
C LEU A 139 -0.87 -8.08 0.60
N LEU A 140 -1.20 -6.87 0.12
CA LEU A 140 -2.37 -6.64 -0.74
C LEU A 140 -2.17 -7.14 -2.17
N MET A 141 -0.94 -7.02 -2.69
CA MET A 141 -0.57 -7.45 -4.04
C MET A 141 0.66 -8.37 -4.00
N PRO A 142 0.51 -9.66 -3.66
CA PRO A 142 1.62 -10.62 -3.62
C PRO A 142 2.30 -10.74 -5.00
N LEU A 143 3.62 -10.79 -5.03
CA LEU A 143 4.37 -10.74 -6.30
C LEU A 143 4.20 -11.98 -7.18
N ASP A 144 4.01 -13.14 -6.57
CA ASP A 144 3.71 -14.39 -7.26
C ASP A 144 2.34 -14.33 -7.95
N ASP A 145 1.27 -13.94 -7.25
CA ASP A 145 -0.05 -13.77 -7.87
C ASP A 145 -0.03 -12.65 -8.91
N PHE A 146 0.53 -11.49 -8.57
CA PHE A 146 0.57 -10.35 -9.49
C PHE A 146 1.30 -10.70 -10.80
N ARG A 147 2.43 -11.41 -10.72
CA ARG A 147 3.15 -11.91 -11.91
C ARG A 147 2.31 -12.91 -12.71
N ALA A 148 1.57 -13.79 -12.05
CA ALA A 148 0.68 -14.72 -12.72
C ALA A 148 -0.43 -13.97 -13.48
N GLN A 149 -1.03 -12.95 -12.86
CA GLN A 149 -2.12 -12.18 -13.47
C GLN A 149 -1.70 -11.37 -14.71
N ILE A 150 -0.44 -10.94 -14.81
CA ILE A 150 0.08 -10.17 -15.95
C ILE A 150 0.80 -11.03 -17.00
N LYS A 151 1.05 -12.31 -16.73
CA LYS A 151 1.86 -13.17 -17.59
C LYS A 151 1.22 -13.32 -18.96
N GLY A 152 1.97 -12.97 -20.01
CA GLY A 152 1.51 -13.10 -21.40
C GLY A 152 0.50 -12.02 -21.84
N ARG A 153 0.19 -11.04 -21.00
CA ARG A 153 -0.74 -9.95 -21.33
C ARG A 153 0.02 -8.72 -21.84
N ALA A 154 -0.58 -8.01 -22.79
CA ALA A 154 -0.22 -6.62 -23.02
C ALA A 154 -0.65 -5.81 -21.79
N ILE A 155 0.20 -4.87 -21.36
CA ILE A 155 -0.08 -4.08 -20.16
C ILE A 155 -0.54 -2.70 -20.61
N ASP A 156 -1.78 -2.39 -20.27
CA ASP A 156 -2.45 -1.12 -20.50
C ASP A 156 -3.26 -0.71 -19.24
N ILE A 157 -4.02 0.38 -19.36
CA ILE A 157 -4.81 0.91 -18.24
C ILE A 157 -5.97 0.00 -17.86
N ASP A 158 -6.52 -0.76 -18.80
CA ASP A 158 -7.66 -1.66 -18.57
C ASP A 158 -7.21 -2.86 -17.73
N VAL A 159 -6.07 -3.48 -18.09
CA VAL A 159 -5.45 -4.53 -17.28
C VAL A 159 -5.13 -4.02 -15.86
N MET A 160 -4.61 -2.81 -15.73
CA MET A 160 -4.29 -2.25 -14.41
C MET A 160 -5.55 -1.93 -13.60
N THR A 161 -6.64 -1.55 -14.24
CA THR A 161 -7.95 -1.33 -13.60
C THR A 161 -8.53 -2.64 -13.10
N GLU A 162 -8.53 -3.71 -13.90
CA GLU A 162 -8.94 -5.06 -13.50
C GLU A 162 -8.16 -5.54 -12.26
N LEU A 163 -6.84 -5.34 -12.25
CA LEU A 163 -6.01 -5.72 -11.09
C LEU A 163 -6.30 -4.86 -9.87
N ALA A 164 -6.51 -3.56 -10.05
CA ALA A 164 -6.88 -2.67 -8.96
C ALA A 164 -8.19 -3.13 -8.29
N ASP A 165 -9.19 -3.52 -9.09
CA ASP A 165 -10.45 -4.06 -8.61
C ASP A 165 -10.26 -5.42 -7.92
N ARG A 166 -9.52 -6.35 -8.52
CA ARG A 166 -9.21 -7.68 -7.95
C ARG A 166 -8.60 -7.58 -6.55
N TYR A 167 -7.62 -6.71 -6.38
CA TYR A 167 -6.92 -6.54 -5.10
C TYR A 167 -7.60 -5.53 -4.17
N ALA A 168 -8.67 -4.87 -4.62
CA ALA A 168 -9.32 -3.74 -3.96
C ALA A 168 -8.31 -2.66 -3.51
N VAL A 169 -7.47 -2.20 -4.45
CA VAL A 169 -6.49 -1.11 -4.26
C VAL A 169 -6.77 0.03 -5.24
N SER A 170 -6.05 1.15 -5.14
CA SER A 170 -6.15 2.20 -6.17
C SER A 170 -5.44 1.78 -7.46
N LEU A 171 -5.92 2.29 -8.61
CA LEU A 171 -5.25 2.13 -9.90
C LEU A 171 -3.77 2.53 -9.83
N THR A 172 -3.48 3.65 -9.17
CA THR A 172 -2.11 4.11 -8.94
C THR A 172 -1.28 3.07 -8.18
N ALA A 173 -1.82 2.43 -7.15
CA ALA A 173 -1.09 1.40 -6.40
C ALA A 173 -0.80 0.16 -7.25
N ALA A 174 -1.75 -0.29 -8.08
CA ALA A 174 -1.55 -1.39 -9.01
C ALA A 174 -0.45 -1.07 -10.06
N ILE A 175 -0.47 0.14 -10.63
CA ILE A 175 0.57 0.59 -11.56
C ILE A 175 1.93 0.66 -10.87
N LEU A 176 2.02 1.26 -9.68
CA LEU A 176 3.26 1.34 -8.92
C LEU A 176 3.79 -0.06 -8.59
N LYS A 177 2.92 -1.02 -8.26
CA LYS A 177 3.31 -2.42 -8.05
C LYS A 177 3.93 -3.02 -9.30
N TRP A 178 3.29 -2.87 -10.46
CA TRP A 178 3.83 -3.33 -11.74
C TRP A 178 5.19 -2.68 -12.04
N MET A 179 5.34 -1.38 -11.78
CA MET A 179 6.59 -0.64 -11.97
C MET A 179 7.77 -1.17 -11.14
N THR A 180 7.51 -1.86 -10.03
CA THR A 180 8.57 -2.51 -9.23
C THR A 180 9.11 -3.81 -9.82
N ILE A 181 8.39 -4.43 -10.78
CA ILE A 181 8.74 -5.75 -11.32
C ILE A 181 8.87 -5.80 -12.84
N THR A 182 8.46 -4.75 -13.53
CA THR A 182 8.53 -4.68 -14.99
C THR A 182 9.97 -4.55 -15.48
N ASP A 183 10.30 -5.30 -16.53
CA ASP A 183 11.53 -5.15 -17.32
C ASP A 183 11.37 -4.11 -18.45
N LYS A 184 10.15 -3.63 -18.68
CA LYS A 184 9.84 -2.61 -19.68
C LYS A 184 10.27 -1.24 -19.18
N ARG A 185 10.70 -0.39 -20.11
CA ARG A 185 10.89 1.05 -19.87
C ARG A 185 9.51 1.73 -19.81
N ALA A 186 9.02 1.95 -18.61
CA ALA A 186 7.74 2.58 -18.33
C ALA A 186 7.85 3.73 -17.33
N MET A 187 6.88 4.64 -17.37
CA MET A 187 6.69 5.78 -16.47
C MET A 187 5.20 5.98 -16.20
N ILE A 188 4.86 6.28 -14.95
CA ILE A 188 3.58 6.90 -14.58
C ILE A 188 3.81 8.39 -14.38
N VAL A 189 2.92 9.20 -14.94
CA VAL A 189 2.91 10.66 -14.79
C VAL A 189 1.54 11.03 -14.27
N VAL A 190 1.51 11.69 -13.11
CA VAL A 190 0.27 12.21 -12.52
C VAL A 190 0.33 13.72 -12.59
N GLY A 191 -0.70 14.30 -13.19
CA GLY A 191 -0.82 15.73 -13.34
C GLY A 191 -1.92 16.32 -12.48
N LYS A 192 -1.78 17.60 -12.17
CA LYS A 192 -2.75 18.42 -11.45
C LYS A 192 -2.71 19.83 -12.02
N GLU A 193 -3.87 20.39 -12.31
CA GLU A 193 -4.01 21.78 -12.80
C GLU A 193 -3.14 22.07 -14.05
N GLY A 194 -3.01 21.10 -14.96
CA GLY A 194 -2.24 21.24 -16.20
C GLY A 194 -0.73 20.98 -16.07
N PHE A 195 -0.23 20.72 -14.87
CA PHE A 195 1.19 20.47 -14.60
C PHE A 195 1.42 19.05 -14.09
N ILE A 196 2.63 18.52 -14.27
CA ILE A 196 3.05 17.28 -13.64
C ILE A 196 3.21 17.52 -12.14
N ASP A 197 2.39 16.85 -11.33
CA ASP A 197 2.46 16.85 -9.87
C ASP A 197 3.58 15.92 -9.40
N TRP A 198 3.60 14.69 -9.94
CA TRP A 198 4.70 13.75 -9.74
C TRP A 198 4.79 12.74 -10.88
N ALA A 199 5.96 12.11 -10.99
CA ALA A 199 6.19 11.02 -11.91
C ALA A 199 7.03 9.94 -11.24
N TRP A 200 6.84 8.69 -11.66
CA TRP A 200 7.65 7.56 -11.21
C TRP A 200 8.11 6.74 -12.40
N SER A 201 9.38 6.35 -12.41
CA SER A 201 10.01 5.61 -13.50
C SER A 201 10.36 4.20 -13.07
N SER A 202 10.16 3.25 -13.98
CA SER A 202 10.67 1.89 -13.83
C SER A 202 12.20 1.93 -13.80
N GLN A 203 12.84 0.96 -13.14
CA GLN A 203 14.30 0.91 -13.06
C GLN A 203 14.97 0.87 -14.45
N PRO A 204 14.46 0.11 -15.46
CA PRO A 204 15.00 0.15 -16.82
C PRO A 204 14.92 1.54 -17.48
N LEU A 205 13.83 2.29 -17.26
CA LEU A 205 13.69 3.64 -17.83
C LEU A 205 14.65 4.62 -17.14
N LEU A 206 14.74 4.56 -15.80
CA LEU A 206 15.64 5.42 -15.04
C LEU A 206 17.11 5.21 -15.46
N ARG A 207 17.53 3.96 -15.68
CA ARG A 207 18.88 3.64 -16.20
C ARG A 207 19.16 4.20 -17.59
N SER A 208 18.12 4.50 -18.37
CA SER A 208 18.27 5.17 -19.67
C SER A 208 18.35 6.70 -19.59
N GLY A 209 18.32 7.27 -18.38
CA GLY A 209 18.43 8.71 -18.14
C GLY A 209 17.14 9.50 -18.40
N ILE A 210 16.00 8.82 -18.58
CA ILE A 210 14.71 9.45 -18.86
C ILE A 210 13.91 9.55 -17.55
N PHE A 211 13.64 10.77 -17.10
CA PHE A 211 12.82 11.06 -15.93
C PHE A 211 12.25 12.48 -15.99
N TYR A 212 11.17 12.75 -15.24
CA TYR A 212 10.71 14.10 -14.96
C TYR A 212 11.16 14.51 -13.56
N ALA A 213 11.87 15.64 -13.45
CA ALA A 213 12.25 16.24 -12.17
C ALA A 213 11.10 17.08 -11.56
N ALA A 214 9.87 16.57 -11.57
CA ALA A 214 8.66 17.33 -11.24
C ALA A 214 8.64 17.93 -9.82
N ARG A 215 9.41 17.35 -8.88
CA ARG A 215 9.59 17.90 -7.52
C ARG A 215 10.53 19.11 -7.45
N GLN A 216 11.34 19.34 -8.48
CA GLN A 216 12.36 20.39 -8.53
C GLN A 216 12.03 21.46 -9.57
N THR A 217 11.24 21.11 -10.58
CA THR A 217 10.91 21.99 -11.70
C THR A 217 9.44 21.83 -12.03
N VAL A 218 8.74 22.95 -12.21
CA VAL A 218 7.36 22.97 -12.72
C VAL A 218 7.41 22.57 -14.19
N ILE A 219 6.75 21.48 -14.54
CA ILE A 219 6.73 20.92 -15.89
C ILE A 219 5.27 20.80 -16.31
N GLU A 220 4.91 21.45 -17.42
CA GLU A 220 3.56 21.31 -18.00
C GLU A 220 3.31 19.87 -18.46
N LEU A 221 2.06 19.42 -18.34
CA LEU A 221 1.65 18.18 -18.98
C LEU A 221 1.86 18.32 -20.49
N PRO A 222 2.40 17.30 -21.18
CA PRO A 222 2.52 17.36 -22.63
C PRO A 222 1.15 17.62 -23.27
N ALA A 223 1.02 18.70 -24.03
CA ALA A 223 -0.27 19.18 -24.56
C ALA A 223 -1.03 18.15 -25.42
N ARG A 224 -0.33 17.18 -26.02
CA ARG A 224 -0.95 16.10 -26.81
C ARG A 224 -1.26 14.84 -26.01
N SER A 225 -0.88 14.79 -24.74
CA SER A 225 -1.14 13.63 -23.87
C SER A 225 -2.64 13.48 -23.60
N LEU A 226 -3.10 12.25 -23.40
CA LEU A 226 -4.49 12.00 -23.01
C LEU A 226 -4.84 12.69 -21.68
N ALA A 227 -3.87 12.84 -20.77
CA ALA A 227 -4.06 13.50 -19.48
C ALA A 227 -4.22 15.03 -19.58
N ALA A 228 -3.78 15.64 -20.69
CA ALA A 228 -3.95 17.07 -20.94
C ALA A 228 -5.24 17.40 -21.72
N ARG A 229 -5.96 16.38 -22.20
CA ARG A 229 -7.26 16.58 -22.86
C ARG A 229 -8.30 16.77 -21.76
N GLU A 230 -9.01 17.89 -21.80
CA GLU A 230 -10.24 18.04 -21.01
C GLU A 230 -11.19 16.91 -21.43
N VAL A 231 -11.61 16.12 -20.44
CA VAL A 231 -12.66 15.12 -20.66
C VAL A 231 -13.96 15.91 -20.53
N ASP A 232 -14.58 16.20 -21.67
CA ASP A 232 -15.94 16.75 -21.74
C ASP A 232 -16.96 15.83 -21.06
#